data_AF-A0A6M1Y8U9-F1
#
_entry.id   AF-A0A6M1Y8U9-F1
#
_cell.length_a   1.000
_cell.length_b   1.000
_cell.length_c   1.000
_cell.angle_alpha   90.00
_cell.angle_beta   90.00
_cell.angle_gamma   90.00
#
_symmetry.space_group_name_H-M   'P 1'
#
loop_
_entity.id
_entity.type
_entity.pdbx_description
1 polymer ?
#
loop_
_entity_poly.entity_id
_entity_poly.type
_entity_poly.pdbx_seq_one_letter_code
_entity_poly.pdbx_strand_id
1 'polypeptide(L)'
;MLKNFSMFTLIGGGFFVLAVGLNTLAIDVMGWSPGLASLLVISGLFVAKYYCYLLASVIVPSFWRYTVANLAVTLLSTLTIWLLVRYGGLSGGMSTGVALSFFFLVRYFVLDFLNVIRKSAQG
;
A
#
# COMPACT_ATOMS: atom_id res chain seq x y z
N MET A 1 15.05 -17.24 0.46
CA MET A 1 13.64 -16.79 0.39
C MET A 1 13.16 -16.10 1.67
N LEU A 2 13.35 -16.67 2.86
CA LEU A 2 12.92 -16.05 4.13
C LEU A 2 13.49 -14.64 4.38
N LYS A 3 14.78 -14.39 4.12
CA LYS A 3 15.40 -13.06 4.34
C LYS A 3 14.72 -11.93 3.55
N ASN A 4 14.38 -12.18 2.29
CA ASN A 4 13.73 -11.18 1.42
C ASN A 4 12.27 -10.96 1.84
N PHE A 5 11.59 -12.00 2.32
CA PHE A 5 10.24 -11.87 2.86
C PHE A 5 10.21 -11.07 4.17
N SER A 6 11.12 -11.36 5.10
CA SER A 6 11.24 -10.61 6.36
C SER A 6 11.54 -9.12 6.11
N MET A 7 12.47 -8.79 5.20
CA MET A 7 12.73 -7.39 4.82
C MET A 7 11.54 -6.76 4.09
N PHE A 8 10.83 -7.53 3.25
CA PHE A 8 9.64 -7.05 2.56
C PHE A 8 8.56 -6.59 3.56
N THR A 9 8.29 -7.44 4.55
CA THR A 9 7.30 -7.21 5.61
C THR A 9 7.75 -6.11 6.56
N LEU A 10 9.03 -6.04 6.92
CA LEU A 10 9.55 -5.00 7.81
C LEU A 10 9.41 -3.60 7.20
N ILE A 11 9.85 -3.45 5.94
CA ILE A 11 9.72 -2.18 5.20
C ILE A 11 8.23 -1.89 4.97
N GLY A 12 7.45 -2.88 4.51
CA GLY A 12 6.02 -2.72 4.27
C GLY A 12 5.25 -2.27 5.51
N GLY A 13 5.52 -2.89 6.65
CA GLY A 13 4.92 -2.57 7.94
C GLY A 13 5.33 -1.20 8.48
N GLY A 14 6.61 -0.81 8.36
CA GLY A 14 7.06 0.53 8.76
C GLY A 14 6.34 1.63 7.98
N PHE A 15 6.23 1.47 6.65
CA PHE A 15 5.50 2.42 5.81
C PHE A 15 3.98 2.38 6.04
N PHE A 16 3.42 1.24 6.45
CA PHE A 16 2.01 1.13 6.85
C PHE A 16 1.72 1.99 8.09
N VAL A 17 2.54 1.88 9.14
CA VAL A 17 2.36 2.66 10.38
C VAL A 17 2.47 4.16 10.09
N LEU A 18 3.44 4.56 9.26
CA LEU A 18 3.58 5.95 8.82
C LEU A 18 2.34 6.43 8.04
N ALA A 19 1.79 5.61 7.15
CA ALA A 19 0.62 5.97 6.37
C ALA A 19 -0.63 6.15 7.26
N VAL A 20 -0.81 5.29 8.27
CA VAL A 20 -1.89 5.42 9.25
C VAL A 20 -1.71 6.71 10.05
N GLY A 21 -0.52 6.95 10.62
CA GLY A 21 -0.25 8.14 11.43
C GLY A 21 -0.42 9.46 10.66
N LEU A 22 0.11 9.53 9.44
CA LEU A 22 -0.01 10.73 8.59
C LEU A 22 -1.44 10.98 8.12
N ASN A 23 -2.23 9.94 7.83
CA ASN A 23 -3.64 10.10 7.49
C ASN A 23 -4.48 10.50 8.71
N THR A 24 -4.21 9.96 9.90
CA THR A 24 -4.83 10.44 11.15
C THR A 24 -4.53 11.92 11.35
N LEU A 25 -3.28 12.34 11.20
CA LEU A 25 -2.93 13.75 11.34
C LEU A 25 -3.64 14.61 10.29
N ALA A 26 -3.62 14.23 9.01
CA ALA A 26 -4.22 15.02 7.94
C ALA A 26 -5.76 15.08 8.03
N ILE A 27 -6.41 13.94 8.28
CA ILE A 27 -7.88 13.83 8.25
C ILE A 27 -8.49 14.21 9.60
N ASP A 28 -8.02 13.58 10.68
CA ASP A 28 -8.65 13.68 11.99
C ASP A 28 -8.22 14.96 12.74
N VAL A 29 -7.00 15.48 12.48
CA VAL A 29 -6.46 16.66 13.17
C VAL A 29 -6.52 17.92 12.30
N MET A 30 -6.00 17.87 11.07
CA MET A 30 -5.97 19.02 10.17
C MET A 30 -7.28 19.23 9.38
N GLY A 31 -8.20 18.26 9.42
CA GLY A 31 -9.50 18.35 8.74
C GLY A 31 -9.41 18.32 7.21
N TRP A 32 -8.35 17.76 6.64
CA TRP A 32 -8.22 17.63 5.20
C TRP A 32 -9.25 16.63 4.65
N SER A 33 -9.70 16.86 3.41
CA SER A 33 -10.57 15.92 2.71
C SER A 33 -9.94 14.52 2.71
N PRO A 34 -10.66 13.45 3.14
CA PRO A 34 -10.11 12.11 3.27
C PRO A 34 -9.46 11.57 1.99
N GLY A 35 -10.05 11.89 0.83
CA GLY A 35 -9.52 11.49 -0.46
C GLY A 35 -8.22 12.22 -0.81
N LEU A 36 -8.13 13.53 -0.55
CA LEU A 36 -6.93 14.32 -0.82
C LEU A 36 -5.78 13.93 0.13
N ALA A 37 -6.07 13.80 1.42
CA ALA A 37 -5.12 13.39 2.44
C ALA A 37 -4.53 12.01 2.11
N SER A 38 -5.39 11.02 1.85
CA SER A 38 -4.97 9.66 1.52
C SER A 38 -4.16 9.60 0.24
N LEU A 39 -4.56 10.34 -0.79
CA LEU A 39 -3.81 10.41 -2.05
C LEU A 39 -2.41 10.94 -1.80
N LEU A 40 -2.26 12.09 -1.13
CA LEU A 40 -0.96 12.70 -0.89
C LEU A 40 -0.06 11.83 0.01
N VAL A 41 -0.60 11.32 1.11
CA VAL A 41 0.15 10.48 2.06
C VAL A 41 0.60 9.17 1.41
N ILE A 42 -0.30 8.44 0.75
CA ILE A 42 0.03 7.14 0.16
C ILE A 42 0.97 7.31 -1.05
N SER A 43 0.77 8.35 -1.87
CA SER A 43 1.66 8.64 -3.01
C SER A 43 3.06 9.06 -2.58
N GLY A 44 3.18 9.91 -1.55
CA GLY A 44 4.47 10.36 -1.02
C GLY A 44 5.25 9.21 -0.39
N LEU A 45 4.58 8.39 0.41
CA LEU A 45 5.19 7.21 1.04
C LEU A 45 5.52 6.11 0.03
N PHE A 46 4.81 6.02 -1.10
CA PHE A 46 5.08 5.04 -2.14
C PHE A 46 6.50 5.16 -2.72
N VAL A 47 6.92 6.38 -3.06
CA VAL A 47 8.23 6.62 -3.67
C VAL A 47 9.35 6.22 -2.69
N ALA A 48 9.23 6.65 -1.43
CA ALA A 48 10.18 6.30 -0.39
C ALA A 48 10.24 4.77 -0.17
N LYS A 49 9.08 4.10 -0.12
CA LYS A 49 9.00 2.64 0.02
C LYS A 49 9.67 1.90 -1.13
N TYR A 50 9.50 2.38 -2.37
CA TYR A 50 10.16 1.79 -3.54
C TYR A 50 11.69 1.85 -3.43
N TYR A 51 12.26 3.01 -3.08
CA TYR A 51 13.70 3.15 -2.90
C TYR A 51 14.22 2.31 -1.74
N CYS A 52 13.48 2.18 -0.64
CA CYS A 52 13.84 1.27 0.45
C CYS A 52 13.89 -0.19 -0.02
N TYR A 53 12.93 -0.64 -0.84
CA TYR A 53 12.95 -1.99 -1.39
C TYR A 53 14.07 -2.23 -2.40
N LEU A 54 14.44 -1.21 -3.19
CA LEU A 54 15.61 -1.28 -4.08
C LEU A 54 16.92 -1.39 -3.29
N LEU A 55 17.12 -0.53 -2.29
CA LEU A 55 18.32 -0.53 -1.44
C LEU A 55 18.46 -1.85 -0.68
N ALA A 56 17.35 -2.40 -0.19
CA ALA A 56 17.33 -3.70 0.49
C ALA A 56 17.37 -4.90 -0.49
N SER A 57 17.45 -4.68 -1.81
CA SER A 57 17.46 -5.72 -2.85
C SER A 57 16.29 -6.71 -2.75
N VAL A 58 15.12 -6.22 -2.33
CA VAL A 58 13.93 -7.05 -2.03
C VAL A 58 13.12 -7.37 -3.29
N ILE A 59 13.14 -6.48 -4.29
CA ILE A 59 12.31 -6.59 -5.52
C ILE A 59 13.17 -6.53 -6.80
N VAL A 60 12.69 -7.24 -7.81
CA VAL A 60 13.26 -7.28 -9.18
C VAL A 60 12.88 -5.98 -9.93
N PRO A 61 13.79 -5.36 -10.70
CA PRO A 61 13.76 -3.93 -11.01
C PRO A 61 12.78 -3.49 -12.12
N SER A 62 11.72 -4.24 -12.41
CA SER A 62 10.72 -3.80 -13.40
C SER A 62 9.86 -2.64 -12.85
N PHE A 63 10.47 -1.45 -12.84
CA PHE A 63 9.90 -0.19 -12.32
C PHE A 63 8.45 -0.01 -12.78
N TRP A 64 8.18 -0.14 -14.08
CA TRP A 64 6.86 0.05 -14.65
C TRP A 64 5.78 -0.88 -14.08
N ARG A 65 6.06 -2.17 -13.92
CA ARG A 65 5.09 -3.12 -13.35
C ARG A 65 4.83 -2.82 -11.88
N TYR A 66 5.87 -2.45 -11.14
CA TYR A 66 5.76 -2.08 -9.74
C TYR A 66 5.00 -0.75 -9.54
N THR A 67 5.24 0.23 -10.41
CA THR A 67 4.58 1.54 -10.40
C THR A 67 3.10 1.41 -10.77
N VAL A 68 2.74 0.68 -11.83
CA VAL A 68 1.34 0.47 -12.22
C VAL A 68 0.56 -0.27 -11.12
N ALA A 69 1.13 -1.34 -10.57
CA ALA A 69 0.49 -2.08 -9.47
C ALA A 69 0.31 -1.20 -8.21
N ASN A 70 1.29 -0.36 -7.88
CA ASN A 70 1.16 0.56 -6.75
C ASN A 70 0.19 1.70 -7.01
N LEU A 71 0.13 2.24 -8.23
CA LEU A 71 -0.80 3.31 -8.58
C LEU A 71 -2.24 2.80 -8.46
N ALA A 72 -2.53 1.60 -8.97
CA ALA A 72 -3.82 0.95 -8.80
C ALA A 72 -4.17 0.74 -7.32
N VAL A 73 -3.24 0.21 -6.52
CA VAL A 73 -3.43 0.05 -5.06
C VAL A 73 -3.66 1.39 -4.37
N THR A 74 -2.94 2.45 -4.77
CA THR A 74 -3.06 3.79 -4.18
C THR A 74 -4.42 4.40 -4.47
N LEU A 75 -4.89 4.32 -5.71
CA LEU A 75 -6.21 4.82 -6.11
C LEU A 75 -7.33 4.05 -5.41
N LEU A 76 -7.25 2.71 -5.38
CA LEU A 76 -8.24 1.88 -4.71
C LEU A 76 -8.25 2.12 -3.20
N SER A 77 -7.08 2.20 -2.55
CA SER A 77 -6.97 2.50 -1.12
C SER A 77 -7.54 3.88 -0.79
N THR A 78 -7.24 4.88 -1.62
CA THR A 78 -7.77 6.25 -1.47
C THR A 78 -9.29 6.27 -1.58
N LEU A 79 -9.85 5.58 -2.57
CA LEU A 79 -11.30 5.46 -2.75
C LEU A 79 -11.95 4.75 -1.57
N THR A 80 -11.37 3.64 -1.10
CA THR A 80 -11.88 2.91 0.06
C THR A 80 -11.83 3.76 1.33
N ILE A 81 -10.73 4.47 1.60
CA ILE A 81 -10.63 5.38 2.75
C ILE A 81 -11.71 6.47 2.66
N TRP A 82 -11.85 7.10 1.50
CA TRP A 82 -12.88 8.12 1.29
C TRP A 82 -14.29 7.60 1.57
N LEU A 83 -14.63 6.40 1.08
CA LEU A 83 -15.93 5.77 1.32
C LEU A 83 -16.13 5.40 2.81
N LEU A 84 -15.10 4.84 3.45
CA LEU A 84 -15.15 4.40 4.85
C LEU A 84 -15.27 5.57 5.82
N VAL A 85 -14.60 6.69 5.55
CA VAL A 85 -14.75 7.91 6.36
C VAL A 85 -16.12 8.54 6.12
N ARG A 86 -16.51 8.70 4.84
CA ARG A 86 -17.72 9.47 4.49
C ARG A 86 -19.02 8.73 4.77
N TYR A 87 -19.06 7.43 4.54
CA TYR A 87 -20.27 6.60 4.69
C TYR A 87 -20.17 5.61 5.84
N GLY A 88 -18.96 5.15 6.18
CA GLY A 88 -18.72 4.23 7.29
C GLY A 88 -18.54 4.90 8.66
N GLY A 89 -18.38 6.23 8.70
CA GLY A 89 -18.16 6.97 9.95
C GLY A 89 -16.86 6.61 10.68
N LEU A 90 -15.92 5.95 10.00
CA LEU A 90 -14.63 5.57 10.57
C LEU A 90 -13.69 6.77 10.61
N SER A 91 -12.82 6.81 11.63
CA SER A 91 -11.72 7.80 11.67
C SER A 91 -10.74 7.58 10.51
N GLY A 92 -9.98 8.61 10.16
CA GLY A 92 -8.93 8.56 9.14
C GLY A 92 -7.91 7.46 9.44
N GLY A 93 -7.53 7.28 10.70
CA GLY A 93 -6.65 6.19 11.12
C GLY A 93 -7.23 4.78 10.90
N MET A 94 -8.48 4.56 11.33
CA MET A 94 -9.15 3.25 11.21
C MET A 94 -9.42 2.89 9.75
N SER A 95 -9.94 3.83 8.97
CA SER A 95 -10.20 3.64 7.54
C SER A 95 -8.92 3.35 6.75
N THR A 96 -7.82 4.04 7.07
CA THR A 96 -6.50 3.77 6.47
C THR A 96 -5.98 2.38 6.83
N GLY A 97 -6.10 1.98 8.09
CA GLY A 97 -5.68 0.66 8.55
C GLY A 97 -6.45 -0.47 7.85
N VAL A 98 -7.77 -0.34 7.73
CA VAL A 98 -8.63 -1.31 7.03
C VAL A 98 -8.27 -1.38 5.54
N ALA A 99 -8.22 -0.23 4.86
CA ALA A 99 -7.94 -0.17 3.42
C ALA A 99 -6.57 -0.77 3.11
N LEU A 100 -5.51 -0.33 3.79
CA LEU A 100 -4.16 -0.81 3.51
C LEU A 100 -3.99 -2.30 3.86
N SER A 101 -4.64 -2.80 4.92
CA SER A 101 -4.58 -4.24 5.25
C SER A 101 -5.25 -5.09 4.18
N PHE A 102 -6.43 -4.66 3.70
CA PHE A 102 -7.14 -5.32 2.60
C PHE A 102 -6.30 -5.34 1.31
N PHE A 103 -5.77 -4.19 0.89
CA PHE A 103 -4.98 -4.12 -0.34
C PHE A 103 -3.60 -4.76 -0.23
N PHE A 104 -3.01 -4.84 0.97
CA PHE A 104 -1.79 -5.60 1.20
C PHE A 104 -2.03 -7.10 0.98
N LEU A 105 -3.11 -7.64 1.54
CA LEU A 105 -3.55 -9.02 1.32
C LEU A 105 -3.86 -9.29 -0.15
N VAL A 106 -4.66 -8.44 -0.80
CA VAL A 106 -4.99 -8.57 -2.23
C VAL A 106 -3.73 -8.57 -3.08
N ARG A 107 -2.79 -7.66 -2.82
CA ARG A 107 -1.53 -7.59 -3.56
C ARG A 107 -0.69 -8.85 -3.40
N TYR A 108 -0.65 -9.43 -2.19
CA TYR A 108 0.02 -10.70 -1.95
C TYR A 108 -0.61 -11.82 -2.79
N PHE A 109 -1.94 -11.99 -2.74
CA PHE A 109 -2.65 -13.02 -3.50
C PHE A 109 -2.52 -12.85 -5.01
N VAL A 110 -2.58 -11.62 -5.53
CA VAL A 110 -2.40 -11.35 -6.96
C VAL A 110 -1.00 -11.72 -7.43
N LEU A 111 0.04 -11.36 -6.66
CA LEU A 111 1.42 -11.71 -7.01
C LEU A 111 1.67 -13.22 -6.93
N ASP A 112 1.09 -13.91 -5.95
CA ASP A 112 1.19 -15.36 -5.83
C ASP A 112 0.46 -16.07 -6.98
N PHE A 113 -0.78 -15.65 -7.30
CA PHE A 113 -1.56 -16.18 -8.41
C PHE A 113 -0.85 -16.02 -9.77
N LEU A 114 -0.26 -14.85 -10.04
CA LEU A 114 0.52 -14.61 -11.25
C LEU A 114 1.77 -15.51 -11.33
N ASN A 115 2.40 -15.79 -10.20
CA ASN A 115 3.54 -16.70 -10.14
C ASN A 115 3.12 -18.17 -10.38
N VAL A 116 1.93 -18.57 -9.91
CA VAL A 116 1.36 -19.91 -10.17
C VAL A 116 1.06 -20.09 -11.65
N ILE A 117 0.34 -19.16 -12.30
CA ILE A 117 0.03 -19.22 -13.73
C ILE A 117 1.31 -19.32 -14.56
N ARG A 118 2.32 -18.52 -14.24
CA ARG A 118 3.59 -18.54 -14.97
C ARG A 118 4.31 -19.88 -14.87
N LYS A 119 4.27 -20.54 -13.70
CA LYS A 119 4.83 -21.88 -13.53
C LYS A 119 4.05 -22.94 -14.32
N SER A 120 2.73 -22.84 -14.36
CA SER A 120 1.89 -23.74 -15.17
C SER A 120 2.04 -23.55 -16.68
N ALA A 121 2.38 -22.34 -17.14
CA ALA A 121 2.61 -22.06 -18.57
C ALA A 121 4.04 -22.40 -19.06
N GLN A 122 4.94 -22.79 -18.15
CA GLN A 122 6.32 -23.20 -18.46
C GLN A 122 6.53 -24.72 -18.33
N GLY A 123 5.46 -25.47 -18.04
CA GLY A 123 5.44 -26.94 -17.95
C GLY A 123 4.83 -27.58 -19.18
#